data_AF-A0A1H9IVG0-F1
#
_entry.id   AF-A0A1H9IVG0-F1
#
_cell.length_a   1.000
_cell.length_b   1.000
_cell.length_c   1.000
_cell.angle_alpha   90.00
_cell.angle_beta   90.00
_cell.angle_gamma   90.00
#
_symmetry.space_group_name_H-M   'P 1'
#
loop_
_entity.id
_entity.type
_entity.pdbx_description
1 polymer ?
#
loop_
_entity_poly.entity_id
_entity_poly.type
_entity_poly.pdbx_seq_one_letter_code
_entity_poly.pdbx_strand_id
1 'polypeptide(L)'
;MHQHYSYEYKRHCVEMYKQGFWEETPEHFKDPQDFHKMIRRWKKIEDANGPEALKIKTKKKKWRASERYELVAQVLAGNSIKEVSC
;
A
#
# COMPACT_ATOMS: atom_id res chain seq x y z
N MET A 1 -10.96 6.36 7.12
CA MET A 1 -9.77 7.04 6.54
C MET A 1 -8.64 6.04 6.45
N HIS A 2 -8.14 5.73 5.25
CA HIS A 2 -6.93 4.90 5.11
C HIS A 2 -5.73 5.83 5.28
N GLN A 3 -5.17 5.91 6.50
CA GLN A 3 -3.94 6.65 6.72
C GLN A 3 -2.78 5.91 6.06
N HIS A 4 -2.16 6.58 5.08
CA HIS A 4 -0.99 6.06 4.40
C HIS A 4 0.24 6.36 5.25
N TYR A 5 0.58 5.46 6.17
CA TYR A 5 1.86 5.51 6.86
C TYR A 5 2.99 5.29 5.85
N SER A 6 4.04 6.13 5.95
CA SER A 6 5.25 5.99 5.13
C SER A 6 5.92 4.65 5.42
N TYR A 7 6.68 4.14 4.46
CA TYR A 7 7.43 2.90 4.63
C TYR A 7 8.38 2.97 5.83
N GLU A 8 9.14 4.07 5.93
CA GLU A 8 10.06 4.34 7.04
C GLU A 8 9.35 4.30 8.40
N TYR A 9 8.17 4.92 8.50
CA TYR A 9 7.40 4.93 9.75
C TYR A 9 6.96 3.51 10.15
N LYS A 10 6.43 2.73 9.20
CA LYS A 10 6.03 1.33 9.47
C LYS A 10 7.22 0.48 9.93
N ARG A 11 8.37 0.67 9.28
CA ARG A 11 9.62 -0.02 9.62
C ARG A 11 10.08 0.32 11.03
N HIS A 12 10.08 1.60 11.38
CA HIS A 12 10.43 2.06 12.72
C HIS A 12 9.53 1.43 13.79
N CYS A 13 8.20 1.45 13.60
CA CYS A 13 7.28 0.82 14.55
C CYS A 13 7.49 -0.71 14.67
N VAL A 14 7.84 -1.40 13.59
CA VAL A 14 8.15 -2.84 13.63
C VAL A 14 9.47 -3.11 14.34
N GLU A 15 10.48 -2.26 14.17
CA GLU A 15 11.77 -2.36 14.88
C GLU A 15 11.61 -2.14 16.39
N MET A 16 10.86 -1.11 16.78
CA MET A 16 10.53 -0.85 18.19
C MET A 16 9.77 -2.02 18.81
N TYR A 17 8.80 -2.60 18.07
CA TYR A 17 8.09 -3.81 18.51
C TYR A 17 9.02 -5.01 18.71
N LYS A 18 10.05 -5.19 17.87
CA LYS A 18 11.05 -6.27 18.04
C LYS A 18 11.89 -6.08 19.31
N GLN A 19 12.12 -4.84 19.73
CA GLN A 19 12.82 -4.50 20.96
C GLN A 19 11.92 -4.59 22.20
N GLY A 20 10.62 -4.86 22.03
CA GLY A 20 9.64 -4.95 23.12
C GLY A 20 9.00 -3.60 23.48
N PHE A 21 9.30 -2.54 22.74
CA PHE A 21 8.72 -1.21 22.92
C PHE A 21 7.56 -0.98 21.95
N TRP A 22 6.63 -0.10 22.34
CA TRP A 22 5.53 0.35 21.50
C TRP A 22 5.69 1.84 21.26
N GLU A 23 5.64 2.24 19.99
CA GLU A 23 5.58 3.66 19.66
C GLU A 23 4.32 4.28 20.27
N GLU A 24 4.42 5.54 20.68
CA GLU A 24 3.29 6.27 21.24
C GLU A 24 2.11 6.22 20.26
N THR A 25 0.96 5.75 20.76
CA THR A 25 -0.22 5.62 19.91
C THR A 25 -0.63 7.02 19.46
N PRO A 26 -0.65 7.28 18.15
CA PRO A 26 -0.99 8.60 17.67
C PRO A 26 -2.41 8.98 18.09
N GLU A 27 -2.62 10.23 18.50
CA GLU A 27 -3.87 10.75 19.10
C GLU A 27 -5.13 10.57 18.21
N HIS A 28 -4.92 10.33 16.92
CA HIS A 28 -5.99 10.05 15.95
C HIS A 28 -6.54 8.61 16.04
N PHE A 29 -5.93 7.72 16.81
CA PHE A 29 -6.52 6.42 17.12
C PHE A 29 -7.46 6.52 18.32
N LYS A 30 -8.71 6.08 18.11
CA LYS A 30 -9.69 5.94 19.20
C LYS A 30 -9.34 4.83 20.19
N ASP A 31 -8.65 3.79 19.72
CA ASP A 31 -8.22 2.65 20.51
C ASP A 31 -6.74 2.31 20.22
N PRO A 32 -5.85 2.39 21.22
CA PRO A 32 -4.45 1.95 21.11
C PRO A 32 -4.28 0.49 20.65
N GLN A 33 -5.23 -0.39 20.99
CA GLN A 33 -5.16 -1.78 20.56
C GLN A 33 -5.21 -1.94 19.04
N ASP A 34 -5.92 -1.07 18.34
CA ASP A 34 -6.02 -1.12 16.89
C ASP A 34 -4.70 -0.73 16.22
N PHE A 35 -3.98 0.24 16.78
CA PHE A 35 -2.64 0.57 16.35
C PHE A 35 -1.66 -0.60 16.58
N HIS A 36 -1.72 -1.24 17.75
CA HIS A 36 -0.90 -2.42 18.06
C HIS A 36 -1.22 -3.63 17.15
N LYS A 37 -2.49 -3.81 16.75
CA LYS A 37 -2.87 -4.82 15.75
C LYS A 37 -2.24 -4.50 14.38
N MET A 38 -2.18 -3.23 13.98
CA MET A 38 -1.52 -2.82 12.73
C MET A 38 -0.03 -3.13 12.73
N ILE A 39 0.69 -2.80 13.81
CA ILE A 39 2.13 -3.11 13.94
C ILE A 39 2.38 -4.61 13.84
N ARG A 40 1.59 -5.43 14.54
CA ARG A 40 1.67 -6.90 14.45
C ARG A 40 1.43 -7.41 13.02
N ARG A 41 0.50 -6.79 12.29
CA ARG A 41 0.23 -7.13 10.89
C ARG A 41 1.42 -6.78 9.99
N TRP A 42 2.07 -5.63 10.20
CA TRP A 42 3.27 -5.27 9.46
C TRP A 42 4.43 -6.23 9.74
N LYS A 43 4.66 -6.59 11.00
CA LYS A 43 5.64 -7.60 11.38
C LYS A 43 5.38 -8.93 10.68
N LYS A 44 4.12 -9.40 10.64
CA LYS A 44 3.74 -10.63 9.93
C LYS A 44 3.99 -10.55 8.42
N ILE A 45 3.77 -9.38 7.80
CA ILE A 45 4.03 -9.17 6.37
C ILE A 45 5.54 -9.20 6.10
N GLU A 46 6.34 -8.55 6.95
CA GLU A 46 7.80 -8.55 6.88
C GLU A 46 8.38 -9.96 7.06
N ASP A 47 7.89 -10.73 8.03
CA ASP A 47 8.35 -12.11 8.25
C ASP A 47 8.08 -13.02 7.03
N ALA A 48 6.95 -12.81 6.34
CA ALA A 48 6.53 -13.68 5.23
C ALA A 48 7.13 -13.27 3.87
N ASN A 49 7.36 -11.99 3.63
CA ASN A 49 7.72 -11.47 2.30
C ASN A 49 8.96 -10.56 2.30
N GLY A 50 9.61 -10.39 3.45
CA GLY A 50 10.71 -9.47 3.65
C GLY A 50 10.28 -8.01 3.89
N PRO A 51 11.22 -7.15 4.29
CA PRO A 51 10.98 -5.75 4.65
C PRO A 51 10.35 -4.94 3.52
N GLU A 52 10.76 -5.20 2.28
CA GLU A 52 10.29 -4.52 1.08
C GLU A 52 8.78 -4.66 0.84
N ALA A 53 8.14 -5.68 1.42
CA ALA A 53 6.70 -5.90 1.31
C ALA A 53 5.86 -4.82 2.00
N LEU A 54 6.44 -4.07 2.95
CA LEU A 54 5.77 -2.93 3.59
C LEU A 54 5.79 -1.67 2.72
N LYS A 55 6.61 -1.63 1.66
CA LYS A 55 6.58 -0.52 0.70
C LYS A 55 5.22 -0.50 0.05
N ILE A 56 4.59 0.67 0.07
CA ILE A 56 3.37 0.92 -0.70
C ILE A 56 3.73 0.59 -2.15
N LYS A 57 3.07 -0.42 -2.73
CA LYS A 57 3.19 -0.70 -4.16
C LYS A 57 2.60 0.48 -4.91
N THR A 58 3.42 1.48 -5.20
CA THR A 58 3.11 2.66 -6.02
C THR A 58 2.95 2.33 -7.50
N LYS A 59 2.81 1.04 -7.84
CA LYS A 59 2.55 0.58 -9.20
C LYS A 59 1.08 0.80 -9.55
N LYS A 60 0.63 2.05 -9.59
CA LYS A 60 -0.39 2.41 -10.59
C LYS A 60 0.37 2.53 -11.91
N LYS A 61 -0.01 1.77 -12.94
CA LYS A 61 0.53 1.95 -14.29
C LYS A 61 0.37 3.44 -14.65
N LYS A 62 1.49 4.16 -14.75
CA LYS A 62 1.49 5.57 -15.18
C LYS A 62 1.23 5.55 -16.69
N TRP A 63 -0.03 5.61 -17.07
CA TRP A 63 -0.42 5.72 -18.46
C TRP A 63 0.02 7.08 -19.02
N ARG A 64 0.76 7.08 -20.12
CA ARG A 64 0.99 8.29 -20.92
C ARG A 64 -0.32 8.70 -21.59
N ALA A 65 -0.48 9.99 -21.88
CA ALA A 65 -1.70 10.50 -22.54
C ALA A 65 -1.97 9.77 -23.86
N SER A 66 -0.94 9.53 -24.68
CA SER A 66 -1.03 8.78 -25.93
C SER A 66 -1.55 7.35 -25.75
N GLU A 67 -1.04 6.61 -24.76
CA GLU A 67 -1.48 5.24 -24.48
C GLU A 67 -2.97 5.21 -24.07
N ARG A 68 -3.45 6.22 -23.33
CA ARG A 68 -4.87 6.33 -22.99
C ARG A 68 -5.73 6.62 -24.23
N TYR A 69 -5.26 7.49 -25.12
CA TYR A 69 -5.95 7.80 -26.38
C TYR A 69 -6.03 6.57 -27.29
N GLU A 70 -4.97 5.77 -27.36
CA GLU A 70 -4.94 4.57 -28.18
C GLU A 70 -5.93 3.50 -27.70
N LEU A 71 -6.06 3.31 -26.38
CA LEU A 71 -7.11 2.45 -25.82
C LEU A 71 -8.52 2.96 -26.16
N VAL A 72 -8.75 4.27 -26.07
CA VAL A 72 -10.04 4.87 -26.41
C VAL A 72 -10.33 4.71 -27.90
N ALA A 73 -9.33 4.88 -28.77
CA ALA A 73 -9.47 4.68 -30.20
C ALA A 73 -9.83 3.23 -30.56
N GLN A 74 -9.23 2.24 -29.87
CA GLN A 74 -9.57 0.83 -30.07
C GLN A 74 -11.02 0.52 -29.67
N VAL A 75 -11.52 1.10 -28.58
CA VAL A 75 -12.93 0.95 -28.17
C VAL A 75 -13.86 1.65 -29.17
N LEU A 76 -13.50 2.85 -29.65
CA LEU A 76 -14.27 3.56 -30.68
C LEU A 76 -14.28 2.82 -32.03
N ALA A 77 -13.23 2.04 -32.33
CA ALA A 77 -13.15 1.15 -33.49
C ALA A 77 -13.97 -0.15 -33.34
N GLY A 78 -14.65 -0.34 -32.20
CA GLY A 78 -15.57 -1.45 -31.97
C GLY A 78 -14.98 -2.65 -31.21
N ASN A 79 -13.74 -2.56 -30.72
CA ASN A 79 -13.17 -3.61 -29.88
C ASN A 79 -13.84 -3.61 -28.49
N SER A 80 -14.01 -4.80 -27.92
CA SER A 80 -14.59 -4.93 -26.58
C SER A 80 -13.62 -4.41 -25.51
N ILE A 81 -14.16 -3.77 -24.47
CA ILE A 81 -13.36 -3.31 -23.32
C ILE A 81 -12.54 -4.45 -22.69
N LYS A 82 -13.04 -5.70 -22.74
CA LYS A 82 -12.32 -6.87 -22.23
C LYS A 82 -11.13 -7.28 -23.08
N GLU A 83 -11.16 -6.97 -24.38
CA GLU A 83 -10.04 -7.22 -25.31
C GLU A 83 -9.01 -6.10 -25.25
N VAL A 84 -9.45 -4.88 -24.95
CA VAL A 84 -8.60 -3.68 -24.87
C VAL A 84 -7.95 -3.53 -23.48
N SER A 85 -8.48 -4.18 -22.43
CA SER A 85 -7.93 -4.08 -21.08
C SER A 85 -6.62 -4.87 -20.93
N CYS A 86 -5.56 -4.21 -20.43
CA CYS A 86 -4.28 -4.83 -20.05
C CYS A 86 -4.26 -5.33 -18.61
#